data_AF-A0A1G2U733-F1
#
_entry.id   AF-A0A1G2U733-F1
#
_cell.length_a   1.000
_cell.length_b   1.000
_cell.length_c   1.000
_cell.angle_alpha   90.00
_cell.angle_beta   90.00
_cell.angle_gamma   90.00
#
_symmetry.space_group_name_H-M   'P 1'
#
loop_
_entity.id
_entity.type
_entity.pdbx_description
1 polymer ?
#
loop_
_entity_poly.entity_id
_entity_poly.type
_entity_poly.pdbx_seq_one_letter_code
_entity_poly.pdbx_strand_id
1 'polypeptide(L)'
;MKILAIETSCDETAVAILDIDGPLERPDIKILGNTLLSQVSLHEKYGGVYPNLAKREHEKNLPILLEQTLSEALTNDRQHRCDSSYFRTWVRAGAVGWYHLCRRVGQEVE
;
A
#
# COMPACT_ATOMS: atom_id res chain seq x y z
N MET A 1 12.68 9.43 1.17
CA MET A 1 11.70 9.55 2.30
C MET A 1 10.43 8.83 1.89
N LYS A 2 9.92 7.92 2.73
CA LYS A 2 8.70 7.15 2.38
C LYS A 2 7.42 7.81 2.88
N ILE A 3 6.42 7.92 2.01
CA ILE A 3 5.09 8.47 2.34
C ILE A 3 4.03 7.40 2.08
N LEU A 4 3.12 7.22 3.04
CA LEU A 4 1.86 6.50 2.86
C LEU A 4 0.76 7.52 2.57
N ALA A 5 0.18 7.45 1.38
CA ALA A 5 -0.97 8.25 0.97
C ALA A 5 -2.25 7.41 1.02
N ILE A 6 -3.33 7.98 1.56
CA ILE A 6 -4.65 7.37 1.67
C ILE A 6 -5.68 8.37 1.16
N GLU A 7 -6.57 7.91 0.28
CA GLU A 7 -7.68 8.70 -0.27
C GLU A 7 -9.01 7.99 0.02
N THR A 8 -9.92 8.69 0.71
CA THR A 8 -11.25 8.20 1.14
C THR A 8 -12.29 9.33 1.20
N SER A 9 -12.25 10.29 0.27
CA SER A 9 -13.13 11.48 0.32
C SER A 9 -14.57 11.22 -0.13
N CYS A 10 -14.77 10.33 -1.11
CA CYS A 10 -16.06 10.12 -1.77
C CYS A 10 -16.45 8.65 -1.82
N ASP A 11 -16.37 8.02 -2.99
CA ASP A 11 -16.74 6.62 -3.26
C ASP A 11 -15.54 5.77 -3.71
N GLU A 12 -14.33 6.29 -3.51
CA GLU A 12 -13.07 5.65 -3.89
C GLU A 12 -12.21 5.44 -2.64
N THR A 13 -11.60 4.27 -2.55
CA THR A 13 -10.57 3.97 -1.53
C THR A 13 -9.27 3.75 -2.27
N ALA A 14 -8.28 4.60 -2.05
CA ALA A 14 -6.96 4.44 -2.65
C ALA A 14 -5.87 4.45 -1.58
N VAL A 15 -4.82 3.66 -1.81
CA VAL A 15 -3.62 3.62 -0.98
C VAL A 15 -2.41 3.64 -1.88
N ALA A 16 -1.39 4.44 -1.53
CA ALA A 16 -0.13 4.47 -2.25
C ALA A 16 1.07 4.59 -1.30
N ILE A 17 2.17 3.95 -1.66
CA ILE A 17 3.48 4.15 -1.03
C ILE A 17 4.38 4.86 -2.01
N LEU A 18 4.89 6.03 -1.62
CA LEU A 18 5.81 6.85 -2.40
C LEU A 18 7.18 6.85 -1.73
N ASP A 19 8.23 6.86 -2.53
CA ASP A 19 9.57 7.24 -2.09
C ASP A 19 9.92 8.59 -2.71
N ILE A 20 10.31 9.54 -1.88
CA ILE A 20 10.60 10.91 -2.26
C ILE A 20 12.00 11.27 -1.82
N ASP A 21 12.89 11.52 -2.78
CA ASP A 21 14.27 11.92 -2.54
C ASP A 21 14.61 13.22 -3.29
N GLY A 22 15.78 13.80 -3.00
CA GLY A 22 16.24 15.02 -3.66
C GLY A 22 15.72 16.32 -3.02
N PRO A 23 16.01 17.48 -3.66
CA PRO A 23 15.71 18.80 -3.11
C PRO A 23 14.23 19.16 -3.20
N LEU A 24 13.73 20.01 -2.29
CA LEU A 24 12.31 20.39 -2.21
C LEU A 24 11.78 21.08 -3.47
N GLU A 25 12.65 21.80 -4.19
CA GLU A 25 12.28 22.48 -5.43
C GLU A 25 12.05 21.52 -6.59
N ARG A 26 12.68 20.33 -6.53
CA ARG A 26 12.63 19.28 -7.56
C ARG A 26 12.79 17.89 -6.92
N PRO A 27 11.77 17.39 -6.20
CA PRO A 27 11.83 16.07 -5.64
C PRO A 27 11.79 15.01 -6.74
N ASP A 28 12.58 13.96 -6.58
CA ASP A 28 12.40 12.70 -7.30
C ASP A 28 11.34 11.88 -6.55
N ILE A 29 10.25 11.56 -7.24
CA ILE A 29 9.10 10.85 -6.66
C ILE A 29 8.95 9.52 -7.38
N LYS A 30 9.13 8.44 -6.64
CA LYS A 30 8.91 7.08 -7.11
C LYS A 30 7.69 6.47 -6.42
N ILE A 31 6.79 5.90 -7.20
CA ILE A 31 5.68 5.10 -6.66
C ILE A 31 6.21 3.68 -6.41
N LEU A 32 6.17 3.23 -5.15
CA LEU A 32 6.57 1.88 -4.77
C LEU A 32 5.40 0.90 -4.88
N GLY A 33 4.18 1.34 -4.57
CA GLY A 33 2.98 0.54 -4.79
C GLY A 33 1.73 1.41 -4.74
N ASN A 34 0.67 1.00 -5.43
CA ASN A 34 -0.63 1.67 -5.36
C ASN A 34 -1.80 0.71 -5.55
N THR A 35 -2.91 1.00 -4.88
CA THR A 35 -4.18 0.29 -5.08
C THR A 35 -5.32 1.30 -5.09
N LEU A 36 -6.36 0.97 -5.86
CA LEU A 36 -7.57 1.76 -6.00
C LEU A 36 -8.77 0.83 -6.05
N LEU A 37 -9.80 1.15 -5.28
CA LEU A 37 -11.09 0.49 -5.30
C LEU A 37 -12.21 1.52 -5.43
N SER A 38 -13.00 1.41 -6.50
CA SER A 38 -14.18 2.24 -6.73
C SER A 38 -15.45 1.55 -6.23
N GLN A 39 -16.35 2.33 -5.63
CA GLN A 39 -17.63 1.90 -5.08
C GLN A 39 -18.83 2.37 -5.93
N VAL A 40 -18.59 2.96 -7.11
CA VAL A 40 -19.63 3.56 -7.99
C VAL A 40 -20.85 2.64 -8.16
N SER A 41 -20.62 1.36 -8.48
CA SER A 41 -21.69 0.38 -8.71
C SER A 41 -22.57 0.12 -7.48
N LEU A 42 -22.05 0.31 -6.27
CA LEU A 42 -22.80 0.18 -5.03
C LEU A 42 -23.72 1.39 -4.79
N HIS A 43 -23.35 2.54 -5.36
CA HIS A 43 -24.04 3.82 -5.25
C HIS A 43 -25.11 4.03 -6.33
N GLU A 44 -25.00 3.35 -7.48
CA GLU A 44 -25.96 3.45 -8.60
C GLU A 44 -27.41 3.28 -8.16
N LYS A 45 -27.70 2.32 -7.27
CA LYS A 45 -29.06 2.06 -6.77
C LYS A 45 -29.66 3.20 -5.94
N TYR A 46 -28.84 4.15 -5.49
CA TYR A 46 -29.27 5.33 -4.73
C TYR A 46 -29.33 6.60 -5.58
N GLY A 47 -28.99 6.52 -6.88
CA GLY A 47 -28.96 7.68 -7.78
C GLY A 47 -27.83 8.66 -7.48
N GLY A 48 -26.80 8.22 -6.74
CA GLY A 48 -25.66 9.04 -6.33
C GLY A 48 -24.95 8.47 -5.10
N VAL A 49 -23.89 9.17 -4.68
CA VAL A 49 -23.08 8.74 -3.53
C VAL A 49 -23.95 8.75 -2.27
N TYR A 50 -23.93 7.63 -1.55
CA TYR A 50 -24.68 7.40 -0.33
C TYR A 50 -23.71 7.38 0.86
N PRO A 51 -23.57 8.47 1.62
CA PRO A 51 -22.43 8.68 2.52
C PRO A 51 -22.22 7.58 3.57
N ASN A 52 -23.31 7.04 4.12
CA ASN A 52 -23.24 5.99 5.13
C ASN A 52 -22.72 4.65 4.57
N LEU A 53 -23.00 4.35 3.30
CA LEU A 53 -22.45 3.17 2.64
C LEU A 53 -20.99 3.39 2.26
N ALA A 54 -20.66 4.57 1.74
CA ALA A 54 -19.29 4.91 1.37
C ALA A 54 -18.33 4.75 2.56
N LYS A 55 -18.70 5.31 3.72
CA LYS A 55 -17.94 5.15 4.97
C LYS A 55 -17.71 3.67 5.34
N ARG A 56 -18.75 2.84 5.26
CA ARG A 56 -18.66 1.41 5.61
C ARG A 56 -17.74 0.66 4.66
N GLU A 57 -17.80 0.97 3.37
CA GLU A 57 -16.92 0.34 2.40
C GLU A 57 -15.48 0.83 2.52
N HIS A 58 -15.22 2.10 2.90
CA HIS A 58 -13.86 2.53 3.24
C HIS A 58 -13.30 1.75 4.44
N GLU A 59 -14.05 1.67 5.55
CA GLU A 59 -13.63 0.96 6.76
C GLU A 59 -13.32 -0.52 6.47
N LYS A 60 -14.11 -1.16 5.62
CA LYS A 60 -13.95 -2.56 5.22
C LYS A 60 -12.74 -2.79 4.32
N ASN A 61 -12.55 -1.94 3.31
CA ASN A 61 -11.59 -2.21 2.25
C ASN A 61 -10.20 -1.62 2.52
N LEU A 62 -10.08 -0.56 3.32
CA LEU A 62 -8.80 0.10 3.59
C LEU A 62 -7.71 -0.85 4.12
N PRO A 63 -7.95 -1.75 5.09
CA PRO A 63 -6.91 -2.68 5.56
C PRO A 63 -6.43 -3.64 4.47
N ILE A 64 -7.33 -4.07 3.59
CA ILE A 64 -7.04 -5.00 2.49
C ILE A 64 -6.15 -4.31 1.45
N LEU A 65 -6.54 -3.10 1.04
CA LEU A 65 -5.76 -2.29 0.09
C LEU A 65 -4.39 -1.92 0.66
N LEU A 66 -4.30 -1.63 1.96
CA LEU A 66 -3.03 -1.35 2.62
C LEU A 66 -2.09 -2.57 2.55
N GLU A 67 -2.58 -3.77 2.85
CA GLU A 67 -1.77 -5.00 2.77
C GLU A 67 -1.28 -5.26 1.34
N GLN A 68 -2.16 -5.11 0.35
CA GLN A 68 -1.82 -5.26 -1.07
C GLN A 68 -0.74 -4.26 -1.50
N THR A 69 -0.94 -2.98 -1.16
CA THR A 69 -0.03 -1.89 -1.52
C THR A 69 1.35 -2.07 -0.85
N LEU A 70 1.37 -2.51 0.41
CA LEU A 70 2.64 -2.80 1.11
C LEU A 70 3.39 -3.97 0.48
N SER A 71 2.66 -5.04 0.10
CA SER A 71 3.26 -6.18 -0.61
C SER A 71 3.92 -5.74 -1.93
N GLU A 72 3.23 -4.92 -2.71
CA GLU A 72 3.77 -4.33 -3.95
C GLU A 72 4.96 -3.38 -3.68
N ALA A 73 4.86 -2.53 -2.66
CA ALA A 73 5.95 -1.63 -2.31
C ALA A 73 7.23 -2.38 -1.92
N LEU A 74 7.11 -3.52 -1.23
CA LEU A 74 8.24 -4.36 -0.86
C LEU A 74 8.93 -5.03 -2.05
N THR A 75 8.20 -5.33 -3.13
CA THR A 75 8.82 -5.91 -4.35
C THR A 75 9.49 -4.84 -5.21
N ASN A 76 8.95 -3.62 -5.23
CA ASN A 76 9.45 -2.51 -6.05
C ASN A 76 10.54 -1.67 -5.36
N ASP A 77 10.70 -1.81 -4.05
CA ASP A 77 11.79 -1.21 -3.30
C ASP A 77 13.13 -1.91 -3.61
N ARG A 78 13.89 -1.34 -4.54
CA ARG A 78 15.20 -1.85 -4.97
C ARG A 78 16.37 -1.31 -4.13
N GLN A 79 16.13 -0.34 -3.25
CA GLN A 79 17.22 0.36 -2.53
C GLN A 79 17.62 -0.31 -1.22
N HIS A 80 16.90 -1.34 -0.77
CA HIS A 80 17.27 -2.14 0.40
C HIS A 80 17.42 -3.64 0.09
N ARG A 81 18.27 -3.98 -0.91
CA ARG A 81 18.97 -5.27 -0.84
C ARG A 81 19.93 -5.21 0.36
N CYS A 82 19.47 -5.77 1.49
CA CYS A 82 20.19 -6.01 2.73
C CYS A 82 20.65 -4.76 3.52
N ASP A 83 19.77 -4.26 4.40
CA ASP A 83 20.23 -3.85 5.73
C ASP A 83 19.46 -4.68 6.78
N SER A 84 20.15 -5.68 7.33
CA SER A 84 19.66 -6.70 8.28
C SER A 84 19.10 -6.10 9.59
N SER A 85 19.29 -4.79 9.81
CA SER A 85 18.90 -4.09 11.02
C SER A 85 17.42 -3.68 11.06
N TYR A 86 16.80 -3.33 9.93
CA TYR A 86 15.42 -2.81 9.92
C TYR A 86 14.36 -3.92 10.07
N PHE A 87 14.69 -5.14 9.63
CA PHE A 87 13.75 -6.27 9.60
C PHE A 87 13.54 -6.94 10.97
N ARG A 88 14.50 -6.83 11.90
CA ARG A 88 14.41 -7.47 13.23
C ARG A 88 13.32 -6.89 14.13
N THR A 89 12.86 -5.66 13.87
CA THR A 89 11.86 -4.99 14.71
C THR A 89 10.43 -5.34 14.29
N TRP A 90 10.18 -5.60 13.00
CA TRP A 90 8.84 -5.91 12.49
C TRP A 90 8.45 -7.40 12.63
N VAL A 91 9.41 -8.33 12.52
CA VAL A 91 9.13 -9.78 12.62
C VAL A 91 8.80 -10.23 14.06
N ARG A 92 9.07 -9.39 15.08
CA ARG A 92 8.68 -9.69 16.47
C ARG A 92 7.20 -9.44 16.78
N ALA A 93 6.43 -8.83 15.87
CA ALA A 93 5.01 -8.54 16.08
C ALA A 93 4.03 -9.65 15.64
N GLY A 94 4.51 -10.87 15.35
CA GLY A 94 3.66 -12.07 15.35
C GLY A 94 2.95 -12.41 14.04
N ALA A 95 3.65 -12.39 12.89
CA ALA A 95 3.12 -12.90 11.63
C ALA A 95 3.81 -14.21 11.21
N VAL A 96 3.27 -15.35 11.66
CA VAL A 96 3.81 -16.70 11.34
C VAL A 96 3.64 -17.06 9.85
N GLY A 97 2.92 -16.25 9.06
CA GLY A 97 2.69 -16.47 7.63
C GLY A 97 3.72 -15.86 6.66
N TRP A 98 4.62 -14.99 7.12
CA TRP A 98 5.45 -14.17 6.20
C TRP A 98 6.82 -14.77 5.84
N TYR A 99 7.29 -15.79 6.56
CA TYR A 99 8.62 -16.37 6.33
C TYR A 99 8.79 -17.01 4.95
N HIS A 100 7.70 -17.39 4.28
CA HIS A 100 7.76 -18.06 2.98
C HIS A 100 7.80 -17.12 1.76
N LEU A 101 7.41 -15.85 1.89
CA LEU A 101 7.39 -14.93 0.75
C LEU A 101 8.79 -14.35 0.46
N CYS A 102 9.57 -14.03 1.49
CA CYS A 102 10.93 -13.50 1.33
C CYS A 102 11.92 -14.50 0.68
N ARG A 103 11.71 -15.81 0.82
CA ARG A 103 12.61 -16.80 0.18
C ARG A 103 12.42 -16.91 -1.33
N ARG A 104 11.24 -16.58 -1.86
CA ARG A 104 10.95 -16.75 -3.30
C ARG A 104 11.50 -15.61 -4.15
N VAL A 105 11.54 -14.39 -3.62
CA VAL A 105 12.06 -13.21 -4.34
C VAL A 105 13.61 -13.18 -4.40
N GLY A 106 14.28 -13.95 -3.55
CA GLY A 106 15.75 -13.97 -3.45
C GLY A 106 16.49 -14.93 -4.39
N GLN A 107 15.81 -15.75 -5.21
CA GLN A 107 16.47 -16.81 -6.00
C GLN A 107 16.46 -16.62 -7.53
N GLU A 108 15.86 -15.58 -8.09
CA GLU A 108 15.77 -15.42 -9.57
C GLU A 108 16.71 -14.35 -10.14
N VAL A 109 17.91 -14.18 -9.56
CA VAL A 109 18.95 -13.36 -10.20
C VAL A 109 20.29 -14.09 -10.18
N GLU A 110 20.44 -15.03 -11.12
CA GLU A 110 21.73 -15.39 -11.75
C GLU A 110 21.66 -14.97 -13.23
#